data_AF-A0A8J4XWF0-F1
#
_entry.id   AF-A0A8J4XWF0-F1
#
_cell.length_a   1.000
_cell.length_b   1.000
_cell.length_c   1.000
_cell.angle_alpha   90.00
_cell.angle_beta   90.00
_cell.angle_gamma   90.00
#
_symmetry.space_group_name_H-M   'P 1'
#
loop_
_entity.id
_entity.type
_entity.pdbx_description
1 polymer ?
#
loop_
_entity_poly.entity_id
_entity_poly.type
_entity_poly.pdbx_seq_one_letter_code
_entity_poly.pdbx_strand_id
1 'polypeptide(L)'
;MEENKNPRRGRLCYVQSTCASSKGLQTLIHHSFSHNGVRLFNCAPRHIRDLTGVITDTFNHHLDKWLADIPDQPPTPGYSSSHDNTLPSVVLEARNRELHTTPGMSGSPPQLRR
;
A
#
# COMPACT_ATOMS: atom_id res chain seq x y z
N MET A 1 -11.84 -9.46 12.15
CA MET A 1 -11.24 -9.29 10.80
C MET A 1 -11.02 -10.68 10.24
N GLU A 2 -11.48 -10.93 9.03
CA GLU A 2 -11.32 -12.23 8.36
C GLU A 2 -9.93 -12.32 7.71
N GLU A 3 -9.20 -13.39 8.02
CA GLU A 3 -7.83 -13.62 7.58
C GLU A 3 -7.80 -14.36 6.23
N ASN A 4 -7.14 -13.77 5.22
CA ASN A 4 -6.90 -14.41 3.94
C ASN A 4 -5.41 -14.79 3.82
N LYS A 5 -5.10 -16.09 3.77
CA LYS A 5 -3.72 -16.60 3.61
C LYS A 5 -3.41 -16.83 2.13
N ASN A 6 -2.59 -15.97 1.55
CA ASN A 6 -2.12 -16.11 0.17
C ASN A 6 -0.70 -16.71 0.14
N PRO A 7 -0.42 -17.77 -0.64
CA PRO A 7 0.88 -18.46 -0.63
C PRO A 7 2.06 -17.55 -1.03
N ARG A 8 1.82 -16.53 -1.88
CA ARG A 8 2.85 -15.57 -2.29
C ARG A 8 2.92 -14.36 -1.37
N ARG A 9 1.77 -13.88 -0.88
CA ARG A 9 1.68 -12.60 -0.15
C ARG A 9 1.64 -12.74 1.37
N GLY A 10 1.43 -13.94 1.92
CA GLY A 10 1.22 -14.16 3.36
C GLY A 10 -0.16 -13.73 3.84
N ARG A 11 -0.25 -13.31 5.10
CA ARG A 11 -1.50 -12.93 5.80
C ARG A 11 -2.06 -11.59 5.31
N LEU A 12 -3.25 -11.57 4.71
CA LEU A 12 -3.94 -10.36 4.27
C LEU A 12 -5.29 -10.21 4.97
N CYS A 13 -5.71 -8.97 5.18
CA CYS A 13 -7.04 -8.64 5.66
C CYS A 13 -7.97 -8.31 4.49
N TYR A 14 -9.22 -8.73 4.56
CA TYR A 14 -10.21 -8.39 3.53
C TYR A 14 -10.59 -6.91 3.58
N VAL A 15 -10.47 -6.21 2.43
CA VAL A 15 -10.91 -4.82 2.29
C VAL A 15 -12.38 -4.81 1.90
N GLN A 16 -13.23 -4.27 2.77
CA GLN A 16 -14.64 -4.13 2.47
C GLN A 16 -14.85 -3.14 1.32
N SER A 17 -15.62 -3.57 0.31
CA SER A 17 -16.13 -2.67 -0.72
C SER A 17 -17.10 -1.66 -0.09
N THR A 18 -16.98 -0.38 -0.46
CA THR A 18 -17.86 0.69 0.04
C THR A 18 -19.22 0.61 -0.66
N CYS A 19 -20.10 -0.25 -0.18
CA CYS A 19 -21.47 -0.41 -0.71
C CYS A 19 -22.45 0.55 0.00
N ALA A 20 -22.20 1.86 -0.06
CA ALA A 20 -23.11 2.84 0.52
C ALA A 20 -23.98 3.51 -0.56
N SER A 21 -25.26 3.74 -0.24
CA SER A 21 -26.23 4.30 -1.19
C SER A 21 -25.97 5.75 -1.58
N SER A 22 -25.33 6.54 -0.72
CA SER A 22 -25.03 7.95 -0.97
C SER A 22 -23.52 8.19 -1.07
N LYS A 23 -23.12 9.14 -1.92
CA LYS A 23 -21.71 9.53 -2.10
C LYS A 23 -21.08 10.02 -0.80
N GLY A 24 -21.83 10.80 0.01
CA GLY A 24 -21.33 11.29 1.29
C GLY A 24 -21.00 10.17 2.28
N LEU A 25 -21.84 9.13 2.34
CA LEU A 25 -21.59 7.98 3.19
C LEU A 25 -20.44 7.11 2.65
N GLN A 26 -20.32 6.96 1.32
CA GLN A 26 -19.15 6.31 0.70
C GLN A 26 -17.85 7.02 1.09
N THR A 27 -17.81 8.36 1.02
CA THR A 27 -16.66 9.15 1.46
C THR A 27 -16.35 8.92 2.94
N LEU A 28 -17.36 8.97 3.81
CA LEU A 28 -17.15 8.76 5.25
C LEU A 28 -16.61 7.36 5.56
N ILE A 29 -17.12 6.32 4.90
CA ILE A 29 -16.61 4.95 5.04
C ILE A 29 -15.19 4.86 4.49
N HIS A 30 -14.93 5.43 3.32
CA HIS A 30 -13.61 5.42 2.68
C HIS A 30 -12.53 6.05 3.57
N HIS A 31 -12.87 7.12 4.29
CA HIS A 31 -11.94 7.78 5.22
C HIS A 31 -11.97 7.20 6.65
N SER A 32 -12.82 6.21 6.93
CA SER A 32 -12.87 5.56 8.24
C SER A 32 -11.63 4.71 8.52
N PHE A 33 -11.29 4.56 9.81
CA PHE A 33 -10.20 3.68 10.23
C PHE A 33 -10.46 2.21 9.86
N SER A 34 -11.71 1.74 9.94
CA SER A 34 -12.06 0.37 9.56
C SER A 34 -11.72 0.06 8.10
N HIS A 35 -11.81 1.05 7.21
CA HIS A 35 -11.43 0.90 5.81
C HIS A 35 -9.92 1.11 5.60
N ASN A 36 -9.36 2.20 6.13
CA ASN A 36 -7.95 2.55 5.92
C ASN A 36 -6.97 1.67 6.69
N GLY A 37 -7.32 1.23 7.90
CA GLY A 37 -6.48 0.35 8.73
C GLY A 37 -6.21 -0.99 8.04
N VAL A 38 -7.20 -1.56 7.36
CA VAL A 38 -7.03 -2.78 6.56
C VAL A 38 -6.07 -2.55 5.39
N ARG A 39 -6.20 -1.42 4.70
CA ARG A 39 -5.30 -1.05 3.59
C ARG A 39 -3.88 -0.85 4.09
N LEU A 40 -3.69 -0.13 5.20
CA LEU A 40 -2.39 0.09 5.84
C LEU A 40 -1.74 -1.23 6.24
N PHE A 41 -2.48 -2.11 6.91
CA PHE A 41 -1.97 -3.43 7.26
C PHE A 41 -1.50 -4.20 6.02
N ASN A 42 -2.34 -4.26 4.97
CA ASN A 42 -2.03 -4.98 3.74
C ASN A 42 -0.86 -4.41 2.93
N CYS A 43 -0.51 -3.14 3.14
CA CYS A 43 0.66 -2.50 2.55
C CYS A 43 1.97 -2.91 3.23
N ALA A 44 1.92 -3.36 4.48
CA ALA A 44 3.12 -3.80 5.18
C ALA A 44 3.74 -5.07 4.53
N PRO A 45 5.07 -5.24 4.63
CA PRO A 45 5.75 -6.42 4.16
C PRO A 45 5.21 -7.70 4.79
N ARG A 46 5.32 -8.81 4.06
CA ARG A 46 4.89 -10.14 4.54
C ARG A 46 5.53 -10.49 5.88
N HIS A 47 6.83 -10.24 6.05
CA HIS A 47 7.55 -10.61 7.27
C HIS A 47 7.05 -9.85 8.51
N ILE A 48 6.45 -8.66 8.36
CA ILE A 48 5.82 -7.92 9.45
C ILE A 48 4.38 -8.42 9.66
N ARG A 49 3.64 -8.58 8.56
CA ARG A 49 2.25 -9.08 8.61
C ARG A 49 2.16 -10.49 9.18
N ASP A 50 3.14 -11.35 8.99
CA ASP A 50 3.10 -12.74 9.45
C ASP A 50 3.62 -12.89 10.92
N LEU A 51 4.07 -11.81 11.57
CA LEU A 51 4.43 -11.85 12.99
C LEU A 51 3.21 -12.25 13.84
N THR A 52 3.37 -13.33 14.61
CA THR A 52 2.37 -13.86 15.53
C THR A 52 3.07 -14.38 16.79
N GLY A 53 2.37 -14.40 17.93
CA GLY A 53 2.97 -14.83 19.20
C GLY A 53 4.06 -13.92 19.76
N VAL A 54 4.22 -12.72 19.21
CA VAL A 54 5.16 -11.69 19.69
C VAL A 54 4.44 -10.69 20.61
N ILE A 55 5.20 -10.07 21.51
CA ILE A 55 4.70 -8.93 22.28
C ILE A 55 4.57 -7.69 21.39
N THR A 56 3.72 -6.75 21.81
CA THR A 56 3.42 -5.52 21.06
C THR A 56 4.67 -4.72 20.74
N ASP A 57 5.61 -4.60 21.67
CA ASP A 57 6.84 -3.83 21.47
C ASP A 57 7.72 -4.40 20.36
N THR A 58 7.79 -5.72 20.24
CA THR A 58 8.52 -6.38 19.15
C THR A 58 7.86 -6.08 17.81
N PHE A 59 6.52 -6.13 17.74
CA PHE A 59 5.80 -5.75 16.54
C PHE A 59 6.04 -4.28 16.16
N ASN A 60 5.94 -3.36 17.13
CA ASN A 60 6.20 -1.94 16.93
C ASN A 60 7.63 -1.69 16.42
N HIS A 61 8.63 -2.35 17.01
CA HIS A 61 10.02 -2.22 16.58
C HIS A 61 10.22 -2.62 15.10
N HIS A 62 9.64 -3.74 14.67
CA HIS A 62 9.71 -4.16 13.27
C HIS A 62 8.97 -3.20 12.34
N LEU A 63 7.82 -2.69 12.78
CA LEU A 63 7.04 -1.71 12.03
C LEU A 63 7.81 -0.39 11.87
N ASP A 64 8.36 0.15 12.94
CA ASP A 64 9.13 1.40 12.95
C ASP A 64 10.34 1.30 12.03
N LYS A 65 11.06 0.18 12.09
CA LYS A 65 12.21 -0.07 11.20
C LYS A 65 11.82 -0.02 9.73
N TRP A 66 10.69 -0.62 9.36
CA TRP A 66 10.20 -0.57 7.99
C TRP A 66 9.70 0.82 7.59
N LEU A 67 8.99 1.51 8.48
CA LEU A 67 8.51 2.86 8.21
C LEU A 67 9.67 3.85 8.01
N ALA A 68 10.81 3.65 8.69
CA ALA A 68 12.01 4.46 8.51
C ALA A 68 12.61 4.40 7.09
N ASP A 69 12.35 3.32 6.35
CA ASP A 69 12.81 3.16 4.96
C ASP A 69 11.89 3.87 3.94
N ILE A 70 10.71 4.36 4.38
CA ILE A 70 9.75 5.04 3.52
C ILE A 70 10.07 6.53 3.49
N PRO A 71 10.25 7.13 2.29
CA PRO A 71 10.55 8.56 2.18
C PRO A 71 9.34 9.41 2.63
N ASP A 72 9.54 10.25 3.64
CA ASP A 72 8.55 11.22 4.15
C ASP A 72 8.61 12.56 3.40
N GLN A 73 8.73 12.50 2.07
CA GLN A 73 8.77 13.70 1.24
C GLN A 73 7.43 13.89 0.53
N PRO A 74 6.67 14.95 0.88
CA PRO A 74 5.45 15.24 0.15
C PRO A 74 5.78 15.66 -1.28
N PRO A 75 4.87 15.43 -2.24
CA PRO A 75 4.92 15.99 -3.58
C PRO A 75 5.21 17.47 -3.57
N THR A 76 6.10 17.88 -4.46
CA THR A 76 6.37 19.30 -4.70
C THR A 76 5.09 19.95 -5.26
N PRO A 77 4.53 20.99 -4.60
CA PRO A 77 3.35 21.67 -5.10
C PRO A 77 3.56 22.18 -6.53
N GLY A 78 2.56 21.98 -7.39
CA GLY A 78 2.62 22.37 -8.80
C GLY A 78 3.31 21.36 -9.73
N TYR A 79 3.85 20.27 -9.21
CA TYR A 79 4.40 19.16 -10.00
C TYR A 79 3.48 17.94 -9.93
N SER A 80 3.41 17.18 -11.02
CA SER A 80 2.68 15.91 -11.04
C SER A 80 3.36 14.91 -10.12
N SER A 81 2.59 14.38 -9.16
CA SER A 81 3.02 13.26 -8.31
C SER A 81 2.23 12.01 -8.68
N SER A 82 2.89 10.87 -8.55
CA SER A 82 2.28 9.54 -8.67
C SER A 82 1.68 9.02 -7.37
N HIS A 83 1.81 9.75 -6.26
CA HIS A 83 1.27 9.38 -4.95
C HIS A 83 0.59 10.55 -4.22
N ASP A 84 -0.37 10.20 -3.34
CA ASP A 84 -1.32 11.13 -2.71
C ASP A 84 -0.97 11.42 -1.24
N ASN A 85 0.31 11.35 -0.86
CA ASN A 85 0.78 11.40 0.54
C ASN A 85 0.18 10.36 1.48
N THR A 86 -0.31 9.23 0.94
CA THR A 86 -0.78 8.11 1.77
C THR A 86 0.24 6.98 1.73
N LEU A 87 0.51 6.34 2.87
CA LEU A 87 1.40 5.17 2.93
C LEU A 87 1.08 4.11 1.86
N PRO A 88 -0.19 3.73 1.59
CA PRO A 88 -0.51 2.81 0.52
C PRO A 88 -0.07 3.27 -0.87
N SER A 89 -0.22 4.57 -1.18
CA SER A 89 0.19 5.13 -2.47
C SER A 89 1.72 5.17 -2.61
N VAL A 90 2.45 5.58 -1.56
CA VAL A 90 3.91 5.65 -1.55
C VAL A 90 4.53 4.25 -1.69
N VAL A 91 4.02 3.27 -0.93
CA VAL A 91 4.51 1.88 -0.99
C VAL A 91 4.22 1.24 -2.35
N LEU A 92 3.03 1.50 -2.93
CA LEU A 92 2.70 1.00 -4.27
C LEU A 92 3.64 1.58 -5.32
N GLU A 93 3.94 2.87 -5.23
CA GLU A 93 4.86 3.55 -6.12
C GLU A 93 6.29 2.99 -6.00
N ALA A 94 6.81 2.86 -4.77
CA ALA A 94 8.14 2.30 -4.54
C ALA A 94 8.28 0.91 -5.19
N ARG A 95 7.26 0.06 -5.02
CA ARG A 95 7.20 -1.27 -5.66
C ARG A 95 7.21 -1.19 -7.19
N ASN A 96 6.51 -0.22 -7.77
CA ASN A 96 6.46 -0.06 -9.23
C ASN A 96 7.81 0.43 -9.77
N ARG A 97 8.54 1.28 -9.04
CA ARG A 97 9.89 1.75 -9.42
C ARG A 97 10.91 0.61 -9.43
N GLU A 98 10.86 -0.30 -8.45
CA GLU A 98 11.75 -1.47 -8.40
C GLU A 98 11.62 -2.38 -9.65
N LEU A 99 10.41 -2.49 -10.22
CA LEU A 99 10.16 -3.31 -11.42
C LEU A 99 10.78 -2.74 -12.71
N HIS A 100 11.10 -1.44 -12.76
CA HIS A 100 11.66 -0.77 -13.93
C HIS A 100 13.20 -0.65 -13.92
N THR A 101 13.86 -1.17 -12.88
CA THR A 101 15.33 -1.08 -12.73
C THR A 101 16.08 -2.34 -13.19
N THR A 102 15.57 -3.03 -14.22
CA THR A 102 16.38 -4.02 -14.95
C THR A 102 17.29 -3.30 -15.95
N PRO A 103 18.63 -3.42 -15.88
CA PRO A 103 19.52 -2.86 -16.88
C PRO A 103 19.46 -3.73 -18.13
N GLY A 104 18.60 -3.38 -19.08
CA GLY A 104 18.58 -4.06 -20.37
C GLY A 104 17.33 -3.82 -21.18
N MET A 105 17.54 -3.26 -22.37
CA MET A 105 16.63 -3.19 -23.52
C MET A 105 15.73 -1.95 -23.61
N SER A 106 16.25 -0.96 -24.33
CA SER A 106 15.47 0.00 -25.09
C SER A 106 14.48 -0.73 -26.00
N GLY A 107 13.19 -0.51 -25.81
CA GLY A 107 12.15 -1.00 -26.70
C GLY A 107 10.86 -0.25 -26.44
N SER A 108 10.67 0.87 -27.14
CA SER A 108 9.42 1.62 -27.14
C SER A 108 8.24 0.70 -27.48
N PRO A 109 7.10 0.75 -26.76
CA PRO A 109 5.90 0.05 -27.18
C PRO A 109 5.36 0.66 -28.48
N PRO A 110 4.93 -0.15 -29.47
CA PRO A 110 4.32 0.38 -30.68
C PRO A 110 2.97 1.02 -30.34
N GLN A 111 2.80 2.28 -30.74
CA GLN A 111 1.52 2.98 -30.61
C GLN A 111 0.52 2.37 -31.60
N LEU A 112 -0.57 1.81 -31.07
CA LEU A 112 -1.76 1.47 -31.87
C LEU A 112 -2.39 2.77 -32.38
N ARG A 113 -2.11 3.09 -33.65
CA ARG A 113 -2.90 4.07 -34.40
C ARG A 113 -4.30 3.49 -34.62
N ARG A 114 -5.32 4.28 -34.25
CA ARG A 114 -6.70 4.11 -34.72
C ARG A 114 -6.78 4.31 -36.23
#